data_AF-A0A9R1QJ62-F1
#
_entry.id   AF-A0A9R1QJ62-F1
#
_cell.length_a   1.000
_cell.length_b   1.000
_cell.length_c   1.000
_cell.angle_alpha   90.00
_cell.angle_beta   90.00
_cell.angle_gamma   90.00
#
_symmetry.space_group_name_H-M   'P 1'
#
loop_
_entity.id
_entity.type
_entity.pdbx_description
1 polymer ?
#
loop_
_entity_poly.entity_id
_entity_poly.type
_entity_poly.pdbx_seq_one_letter_code
_entity_poly.pdbx_strand_id
1 'polypeptide(L)'
;MASKDHGGGAPRKDGSDDDCGCGSWTMALLLYTSFWLVMMYLPPMDSLPGIRELDGSPPCNDDKSTTCSVELAGARGLAPGATSPAFDLVVHVDNGHIYELCHGGGDVVVSYAGVPLARGRTPGFRLAAKSTGRWAVNVTGAGLGIPADLSRLVTAERRWGVAQLEIDMALAWQSFTCDVFVDRLPGASACRLV
;
A
#
# COMPACT_ATOMS: atom_id res chain seq x y z
N MET A 1 79.17 27.76 -43.73
CA MET A 1 79.21 28.95 -44.61
C MET A 1 77.82 29.55 -44.63
N ALA A 2 77.75 30.84 -44.31
CA ALA A 2 76.54 31.63 -44.11
C ALA A 2 75.98 32.15 -45.44
N SER A 3 74.67 32.41 -45.45
CA SER A 3 73.94 33.33 -46.34
C SER A 3 72.48 33.33 -45.84
N LYS A 4 71.73 34.41 -45.61
CA LYS A 4 71.87 35.83 -45.90
C LYS A 4 70.81 36.58 -45.08
N ASP A 5 71.10 37.84 -44.78
CA ASP A 5 70.32 38.80 -43.99
C ASP A 5 68.94 39.17 -44.58
N HIS A 6 68.02 39.62 -43.71
CA HIS A 6 67.60 41.03 -43.58
C HIS A 6 66.20 41.20 -42.97
N GLY A 7 66.06 42.25 -42.15
CA GLY A 7 64.86 43.10 -42.15
C GLY A 7 63.94 42.98 -40.94
N GLY A 8 63.99 43.98 -40.07
CA GLY A 8 63.12 44.10 -38.90
C GLY A 8 61.67 44.52 -39.22
N GLY A 9 60.82 44.48 -38.19
CA GLY A 9 59.50 45.10 -38.21
C GLY A 9 58.45 44.46 -37.31
N ALA A 10 58.31 45.02 -36.10
CA ALA A 10 57.16 45.00 -35.18
C ALA A 10 56.73 43.68 -34.49
N PRO A 11 56.35 43.73 -33.19
CA PRO A 11 55.82 42.57 -32.50
C PRO A 11 54.36 42.34 -32.92
N ARG A 12 54.08 41.20 -33.55
CA ARG A 12 52.72 40.68 -33.65
C ARG A 12 52.31 40.18 -32.27
N LYS A 13 51.26 40.80 -31.72
CA LYS A 13 50.46 40.21 -30.64
C LYS A 13 49.63 39.10 -31.27
N ASP A 14 50.05 37.85 -31.09
CA ASP A 14 49.12 36.73 -31.24
C ASP A 14 48.55 36.42 -29.87
N GLY A 15 47.22 36.51 -29.82
CA GLY A 15 46.41 36.36 -28.63
C GLY A 15 46.47 34.93 -28.10
N SER A 16 46.40 34.85 -26.78
CA SER A 16 46.03 33.64 -26.06
C SER A 16 44.59 33.30 -26.46
N ASP A 17 44.41 32.27 -27.31
CA ASP A 17 43.10 31.68 -27.58
C ASP A 17 42.72 30.77 -26.41
N ASP A 18 42.36 31.38 -25.28
CA ASP A 18 41.66 30.72 -24.18
C ASP A 18 40.18 31.09 -24.25
N ASP A 19 39.43 30.47 -25.15
CA ASP A 19 37.97 30.56 -25.17
C ASP A 19 37.34 29.16 -25.29
N CYS A 20 37.68 28.31 -24.32
CA CYS A 20 37.16 26.95 -24.19
C CYS A 20 36.08 26.83 -23.10
N GLY A 21 35.24 27.87 -22.92
CA GLY A 21 34.22 27.95 -21.87
C GLY A 21 32.77 28.18 -22.34
N CYS A 22 32.55 28.84 -23.48
CA CYS A 22 31.19 29.25 -23.89
C CYS A 22 30.39 28.17 -24.64
N GLY A 23 31.05 27.21 -25.30
CA GLY A 23 30.37 26.16 -26.09
C GLY A 23 29.75 25.03 -25.26
N SER A 24 30.29 24.74 -24.08
CA SER A 24 29.83 23.64 -23.24
C SER A 24 28.50 23.96 -22.56
N TRP A 25 28.38 25.17 -22.03
CA TRP A 25 27.16 25.63 -21.35
C TRP A 25 25.99 25.83 -22.30
N THR A 26 26.25 26.33 -23.51
CA THR A 26 25.23 26.50 -24.54
C THR A 26 24.68 25.15 -25.00
N MET A 27 25.55 24.16 -25.25
CA MET A 27 25.11 22.81 -25.59
C MET A 27 24.36 22.13 -24.43
N ALA A 28 24.81 22.31 -23.18
CA ALA A 28 24.10 21.77 -22.01
C ALA A 28 22.69 22.36 -21.86
N LEU A 29 22.53 23.67 -22.05
CA LEU A 29 21.23 24.34 -22.04
C LEU A 29 20.33 23.87 -23.18
N LEU A 30 20.87 23.69 -24.39
CA LEU A 30 20.12 23.18 -25.53
C LEU A 30 19.67 21.73 -25.32
N LEU A 31 20.52 20.87 -24.77
CA LEU A 31 20.16 19.48 -24.45
C LEU A 31 19.14 19.41 -23.31
N TYR A 32 19.30 20.24 -22.28
CA TYR A 32 18.37 20.30 -21.15
C TYR A 32 16.98 20.79 -21.58
N THR A 33 16.93 21.87 -22.37
CA THR A 33 15.67 22.43 -22.87
C THR A 33 15.00 21.51 -23.88
N SER A 34 15.76 20.91 -24.80
CA SER A 34 15.20 19.93 -25.75
C SER A 34 14.67 18.68 -25.06
N PHE A 35 15.38 18.15 -24.07
CA PHE A 35 14.89 17.03 -23.27
C PHE A 35 13.61 17.37 -22.50
N TRP A 36 13.56 18.55 -21.87
CA TRP A 36 12.35 19.01 -21.17
C TRP A 36 11.16 19.23 -22.11
N LEU A 37 11.39 19.77 -23.31
CA LEU A 37 10.35 19.92 -24.33
C LEU A 37 9.85 18.53 -24.76
N VAL A 38 10.75 17.58 -25.03
CA VAL A 38 10.38 16.20 -25.36
C VAL A 38 9.56 15.58 -24.23
N MET A 39 9.95 15.73 -22.97
CA MET A 39 9.19 15.20 -21.83
C MET A 39 7.85 15.92 -21.58
N MET A 40 7.72 17.20 -21.97
CA MET A 40 6.49 17.97 -21.82
C MET A 40 5.48 17.70 -22.95
N TYR A 41 5.97 17.39 -24.16
CA TYR A 41 5.14 17.14 -25.33
C TYR A 41 4.95 15.66 -25.66
N LEU A 42 5.77 14.76 -25.11
CA LEU A 42 5.44 13.34 -25.12
C LEU A 42 4.27 13.10 -24.16
N PRO A 43 3.19 12.44 -24.61
CA PRO A 43 2.14 12.04 -23.70
C PRO A 43 2.76 11.16 -22.60
N PRO A 44 2.29 11.25 -21.34
CA PRO A 44 2.70 10.31 -20.31
C PRO A 44 2.53 8.89 -20.85
N MET A 45 3.49 7.99 -20.57
CA MET A 45 3.50 6.61 -21.08
C MET A 45 2.16 5.86 -20.81
N ASP A 46 1.36 6.35 -19.88
CA ASP A 46 0.02 5.87 -19.55
C ASP A 46 -1.07 6.25 -20.58
N SER A 47 -0.75 7.07 -21.58
CA SER A 47 -1.71 7.64 -22.56
C SER A 47 -1.48 7.17 -24.00
N LEU A 48 -0.65 6.16 -24.26
CA LEU A 48 -0.57 5.55 -25.59
C LEU A 48 -1.77 4.61 -25.82
N PRO A 49 -2.73 4.95 -26.70
CA PRO A 49 -3.76 4.01 -27.11
C PRO A 49 -3.22 3.20 -28.30
N GLY A 50 -3.17 1.87 -28.16
CA GLY A 50 -3.11 0.99 -29.32
C GLY A 50 -1.75 0.37 -29.64
N ILE A 51 -1.37 -0.62 -28.84
CA ILE A 51 -0.98 -1.93 -29.38
C ILE A 51 -1.83 -3.00 -28.68
N ARG A 52 -3.17 -2.88 -28.80
CA ARG A 52 -4.07 -3.99 -28.53
C ARG A 52 -4.58 -4.51 -29.87
N GLU A 53 -4.73 -5.83 -29.91
CA GLU A 53 -5.25 -6.66 -30.99
C GLU A 53 -4.33 -6.96 -32.16
N LEU A 54 -3.47 -7.98 -31.98
CA LEU A 54 -3.46 -9.08 -32.96
C LEU A 54 -3.34 -10.49 -32.36
N ASP A 55 -3.35 -10.64 -31.04
CA ASP A 55 -3.39 -11.97 -30.44
C ASP A 55 -4.36 -11.92 -29.25
N GLY A 56 -5.35 -12.81 -29.24
CA GLY A 56 -6.40 -12.89 -28.21
C GLY A 56 -5.89 -13.37 -26.85
N SER A 57 -4.64 -13.06 -26.52
CA SER A 57 -4.00 -13.40 -25.26
C SER A 57 -4.37 -12.34 -24.22
N PRO A 58 -4.95 -12.72 -23.06
CA PRO A 58 -5.21 -11.77 -21.98
C PRO A 58 -3.90 -11.08 -21.57
N PRO A 59 -3.93 -9.79 -21.18
CA PRO A 59 -2.71 -9.11 -20.76
C PRO A 59 -2.05 -9.90 -19.63
N CYS A 60 -0.80 -10.34 -19.84
CA CYS A 60 -0.11 -11.28 -18.95
C CYS A 60 0.17 -10.74 -17.52
N ASN A 61 -0.29 -9.52 -17.19
CA ASN A 61 0.05 -8.83 -15.95
C ASN A 61 -1.20 -8.17 -15.32
N ASP A 62 -2.19 -8.95 -14.92
CA ASP A 62 -3.27 -8.47 -14.05
C ASP A 62 -2.76 -8.35 -12.61
N ASP A 63 -1.81 -7.46 -12.32
CA ASP A 63 -1.40 -7.16 -10.94
C ASP A 63 -2.58 -6.53 -10.19
N LYS A 64 -3.17 -7.27 -9.24
CA LYS A 64 -4.33 -6.83 -8.47
C LYS A 64 -3.87 -6.51 -7.06
N SER A 65 -4.56 -5.57 -6.41
CA SER A 65 -4.31 -5.27 -5.01
C SER A 65 -4.61 -6.46 -4.12
N THR A 66 -3.92 -6.54 -2.98
CA THR A 66 -4.27 -7.46 -1.91
C THR A 66 -5.71 -7.19 -1.45
N THR A 67 -6.50 -8.25 -1.27
CA THR A 67 -7.84 -8.14 -0.67
C THR A 67 -7.90 -8.95 0.61
N CYS A 68 -8.81 -8.57 1.50
CA CYS A 68 -8.96 -9.20 2.79
C CYS A 68 -10.43 -9.43 3.13
N SER A 69 -10.70 -10.54 3.81
CA SER A 69 -11.98 -10.81 4.45
C SER A 69 -11.77 -11.44 5.82
N VAL A 70 -12.71 -11.24 6.74
CA VAL A 70 -12.61 -11.75 8.11
C VAL A 70 -13.84 -12.55 8.48
N GLU A 71 -13.60 -13.72 9.04
CA GLU A 71 -14.61 -14.59 9.64
C GLU A 71 -14.50 -14.48 11.17
N LEU A 72 -15.63 -14.29 11.84
CA LEU A 72 -15.72 -14.39 13.30
C LEU A 72 -15.98 -15.84 13.68
N ALA A 73 -14.94 -16.54 14.14
CA ALA A 73 -15.02 -17.93 14.57
C ALA A 73 -15.60 -18.07 15.98
N GLY A 74 -15.48 -17.04 16.82
CA GLY A 74 -16.05 -17.04 18.16
C GLY A 74 -16.00 -15.68 18.84
N ALA A 75 -16.99 -15.41 19.69
CA ALA A 75 -17.03 -14.20 20.53
C ALA A 75 -17.52 -14.55 21.93
N ARG A 76 -16.77 -14.12 22.95
CA ARG A 76 -17.10 -14.29 24.36
C ARG A 76 -16.92 -12.99 25.14
N GLY A 77 -17.56 -12.92 26.30
CA GLY A 77 -17.45 -11.75 27.19
C GLY A 77 -18.20 -10.50 26.73
N LEU A 78 -19.21 -10.66 25.85
CA LEU A 78 -20.08 -9.57 25.37
C LEU A 78 -21.35 -9.38 26.22
N ALA A 79 -21.57 -10.24 27.22
CA ALA A 79 -22.75 -10.17 28.10
C ALA A 79 -22.56 -9.13 29.23
N PRO A 80 -23.64 -8.57 29.78
CA PRO A 80 -23.58 -7.68 30.93
C PRO A 80 -22.85 -8.34 32.12
N GLY A 81 -21.90 -7.62 32.71
CA GLY A 81 -21.10 -8.11 33.84
C GLY A 81 -19.98 -9.08 33.46
N ALA A 82 -19.80 -9.41 32.18
CA ALA A 82 -18.65 -10.19 31.75
C ALA A 82 -17.37 -9.36 31.79
N THR A 83 -16.28 -9.97 32.23
CA THR A 83 -14.95 -9.40 32.23
C THR A 83 -14.15 -9.91 31.04
N SER A 84 -13.36 -9.04 30.42
CA SER A 84 -12.42 -9.41 29.35
C SER A 84 -13.09 -10.01 28.09
N PRO A 85 -13.70 -9.19 27.21
CA PRO A 85 -14.18 -9.67 25.92
C PRO A 85 -13.05 -10.32 25.13
N ALA A 86 -13.37 -11.38 24.39
CA ALA A 86 -12.39 -12.05 23.53
C ALA A 86 -13.05 -12.55 22.24
N PHE A 87 -12.29 -12.48 21.16
CA PHE A 87 -12.74 -12.73 19.81
C PHE A 87 -11.72 -13.62 19.11
N ASP A 88 -12.21 -14.72 18.55
CA ASP A 88 -11.46 -15.62 17.72
C ASP A 88 -11.80 -15.28 16.26
N LEU A 89 -10.84 -14.72 15.53
CA LEU A 89 -10.99 -14.29 14.15
C LEU A 89 -10.21 -15.21 13.21
N VAL A 90 -10.70 -15.38 11.99
CA VAL A 90 -9.94 -15.97 10.89
C VAL A 90 -9.83 -14.92 9.80
N VAL A 91 -8.60 -14.47 9.55
CA VAL A 91 -8.28 -13.48 8.53
C VAL A 91 -7.93 -14.22 7.25
N HIS A 92 -8.64 -13.93 6.18
CA HIS A 92 -8.40 -14.42 4.83
C HIS A 92 -7.72 -13.31 4.03
N VAL A 93 -6.58 -13.61 3.42
CA VAL A 93 -5.88 -12.68 2.54
C VAL A 93 -5.75 -13.31 1.17
N ASP A 94 -6.10 -12.56 0.14
CA ASP A 94 -5.83 -12.89 -1.24
C ASP A 94 -4.73 -11.96 -1.75
N ASN A 95 -3.56 -12.53 -2.01
CA ASN A 95 -2.46 -11.81 -2.63
C ASN A 95 -2.69 -11.75 -4.15
N GLY A 96 -3.37 -10.69 -4.57
CA GLY A 96 -3.57 -10.38 -5.97
C GLY A 96 -2.28 -10.00 -6.72
N HIS A 97 -1.14 -9.84 -6.04
CA HIS A 97 0.09 -9.37 -6.68
C HIS A 97 0.84 -10.46 -7.44
N ILE A 98 1.65 -10.06 -8.42
CA ILE A 98 2.60 -10.93 -9.12
C ILE A 98 3.88 -11.23 -8.29
N TYR A 99 4.02 -10.62 -7.11
CA TYR A 99 5.14 -10.83 -6.19
C TYR A 99 4.67 -11.36 -4.83
N GLU A 100 5.62 -11.87 -4.04
CA GLU A 100 5.37 -12.37 -2.69
C GLU A 100 4.99 -11.24 -1.74
N LEU A 101 3.92 -11.44 -0.97
CA LEU A 101 3.48 -10.54 0.08
C LEU A 101 4.13 -10.94 1.41
N CYS A 102 4.96 -10.05 1.95
CA CYS A 102 5.60 -10.23 3.26
C CYS A 102 4.91 -9.33 4.30
N HIS A 103 4.43 -9.94 5.39
CA HIS A 103 3.81 -9.24 6.51
C HIS A 103 4.52 -9.59 7.82
N GLY A 104 4.91 -8.57 8.59
CA GLY A 104 5.62 -8.75 9.88
C GLY A 104 4.68 -8.94 11.08
N GLY A 105 3.37 -8.94 10.85
CA GLY A 105 2.36 -8.77 11.89
C GLY A 105 1.96 -7.30 12.02
N GLY A 106 0.74 -7.08 12.49
CA GLY A 106 0.13 -5.75 12.59
C GLY A 106 -0.93 -5.72 13.67
N ASP A 107 -1.26 -4.51 14.14
CA ASP A 107 -2.27 -4.33 15.17
C ASP A 107 -3.66 -4.69 14.66
N VAL A 108 -4.48 -5.22 15.57
CA VAL A 108 -5.90 -5.51 15.35
C VAL A 108 -6.68 -4.91 16.51
N VAL A 109 -7.74 -4.18 16.18
CA VAL A 109 -8.68 -3.63 17.15
C VAL A 109 -10.08 -4.12 16.79
N VAL A 110 -10.77 -4.67 17.78
CA VAL A 110 -12.19 -5.02 17.66
C VAL A 110 -12.98 -3.98 18.43
N SER A 111 -13.87 -3.30 17.73
CA SER A 111 -14.69 -2.21 18.26
C SER A 111 -16.17 -2.54 18.12
N TYR A 112 -16.99 -1.96 18.99
CA TYR A 112 -18.44 -1.98 18.87
C TYR A 112 -18.99 -0.59 19.10
N ALA A 113 -19.79 -0.08 18.17
CA ALA A 113 -20.30 1.29 18.20
C ALA A 113 -19.19 2.34 18.46
N GLY A 114 -18.02 2.16 17.83
CA GLY A 114 -16.84 3.03 17.97
C GLY A 114 -16.05 2.88 19.27
N VAL A 115 -16.46 1.99 20.18
CA VAL A 115 -15.74 1.72 21.44
C VAL A 115 -14.83 0.50 21.28
N PRO A 116 -13.51 0.62 21.48
CA PRO A 116 -12.60 -0.52 21.36
C PRO A 116 -12.81 -1.50 22.52
N LEU A 117 -13.17 -2.73 22.18
CA LEU A 117 -13.45 -3.81 23.13
C LEU A 117 -12.21 -4.66 23.40
N ALA A 118 -11.43 -4.95 22.36
CA ALA A 118 -10.30 -5.86 22.44
C ALA A 118 -9.19 -5.44 21.47
N ARG A 119 -7.95 -5.82 21.80
CA ARG A 119 -6.78 -5.60 20.95
C ARG A 119 -6.01 -6.90 20.76
N GLY A 120 -5.33 -7.03 19.63
CA GLY A 120 -4.56 -8.20 19.27
C GLY A 120 -3.53 -7.86 18.20
N ARG A 121 -2.85 -8.87 17.68
CA ARG A 121 -1.96 -8.74 16.53
C ARG A 121 -2.16 -9.86 15.53
N THR A 122 -2.15 -9.51 14.24
CA THR A 122 -2.05 -10.49 13.16
C THR A 122 -0.68 -11.17 13.19
N PRO A 123 -0.60 -12.47 12.86
CA PRO A 123 0.69 -13.14 12.76
C PRO A 123 1.50 -12.61 11.58
N GLY A 124 2.82 -12.70 11.68
CA GLY A 124 3.68 -12.51 10.51
C GLY A 124 3.53 -13.68 9.54
N PHE A 125 3.56 -13.40 8.24
CA PHE A 125 3.46 -14.42 7.20
C PHE A 125 4.16 -13.99 5.93
N ARG A 126 4.42 -14.98 5.08
CA ARG A 126 4.73 -14.77 3.66
C ARG A 126 3.71 -15.50 2.82
N LEU A 127 3.18 -14.82 1.83
CA LEU A 127 2.16 -15.35 0.94
C LEU A 127 2.64 -15.21 -0.50
N ALA A 128 2.72 -16.34 -1.22
CA ALA A 128 3.22 -16.36 -2.60
C ALA A 128 2.38 -15.46 -3.52
N ALA A 129 2.95 -15.07 -4.65
CA ALA A 129 2.24 -14.36 -5.70
C ALA A 129 0.95 -15.11 -6.11
N LYS A 130 -0.14 -14.39 -6.35
CA LYS A 130 -1.43 -14.94 -6.82
C LYS A 130 -1.98 -16.07 -5.94
N SER A 131 -1.73 -16.02 -4.63
CA SER A 131 -2.14 -17.08 -3.71
C SER A 131 -2.98 -16.53 -2.57
N THR A 132 -3.71 -17.42 -1.90
CA THR A 132 -4.58 -17.09 -0.77
C THR A 132 -4.07 -17.75 0.50
N GLY A 133 -4.29 -17.09 1.64
CA GLY A 133 -3.88 -17.58 2.96
C GLY A 133 -4.95 -17.31 4.01
N ARG A 134 -4.91 -18.09 5.08
CA ARG A 134 -5.83 -17.98 6.22
C ARG A 134 -5.04 -18.05 7.52
N TRP A 135 -5.31 -17.13 8.44
CA TRP A 135 -4.64 -17.09 9.74
C TRP A 135 -5.64 -16.86 10.87
N ALA A 136 -5.48 -17.64 11.93
CA ALA A 136 -6.21 -17.42 13.17
C ALA A 136 -5.61 -16.23 13.92
N VAL A 137 -6.47 -15.35 14.42
CA VAL A 137 -6.11 -14.17 15.20
C VAL A 137 -6.97 -14.14 16.45
N ASN A 138 -6.33 -14.20 17.61
CA ASN A 138 -7.02 -14.06 18.89
C ASN A 138 -6.87 -12.61 19.37
N VAL A 139 -8.01 -11.99 19.65
CA VAL A 139 -8.09 -10.60 20.11
C VAL A 139 -8.73 -10.61 21.50
N THR A 140 -8.05 -10.01 22.48
CA THR A 140 -8.51 -10.04 23.88
C THR A 140 -8.57 -8.64 24.47
N GLY A 141 -9.59 -8.39 25.30
CA GLY A 141 -9.72 -7.20 26.11
C GLY A 141 -8.73 -7.22 27.28
N ALA A 142 -8.32 -6.05 27.75
CA ALA A 142 -7.33 -5.91 28.83
C ALA A 142 -7.91 -6.17 30.24
N GLY A 143 -8.84 -7.11 30.39
CA GLY A 143 -9.47 -7.42 31.68
C GLY A 143 -10.52 -6.42 32.17
N LEU A 144 -10.63 -5.26 31.51
CA LEU A 144 -11.71 -4.30 31.78
C LEU A 144 -13.01 -4.80 31.14
N GLY A 145 -14.08 -4.84 31.93
CA GLY A 145 -15.41 -5.19 31.43
C GLY A 145 -15.94 -4.16 30.45
N ILE A 146 -16.92 -4.56 29.64
CA ILE A 146 -17.61 -3.68 28.72
C ILE A 146 -18.50 -2.71 29.53
N PRO A 147 -18.56 -1.41 29.19
CA PRO A 147 -19.50 -0.48 29.81
C PRO A 147 -20.94 -1.03 29.80
N ALA A 148 -21.68 -0.84 30.89
CA ALA A 148 -23.00 -1.43 31.05
C ALA A 148 -23.95 -1.06 29.90
N ASP A 149 -23.95 0.21 29.47
CA ASP A 149 -24.78 0.69 28.37
C ASP A 149 -24.43 -0.01 27.04
N LEU A 150 -23.13 -0.18 26.78
CA LEU A 150 -22.65 -0.87 25.58
C LEU A 150 -23.00 -2.37 25.61
N SER A 151 -22.88 -3.02 26.77
CA SER A 151 -23.30 -4.42 26.92
C SER A 151 -24.80 -4.63 26.70
N ARG A 152 -25.63 -3.66 27.11
CA ARG A 152 -27.09 -3.66 26.88
C ARG A 152 -27.40 -3.43 25.41
N LEU A 153 -26.67 -2.52 24.75
CA LEU A 153 -26.81 -2.26 23.31
C LEU A 153 -26.47 -3.51 22.50
N VAL A 154 -25.30 -4.11 22.72
CA VAL A 154 -24.88 -5.36 22.06
C VAL A 154 -25.92 -6.45 22.25
N THR A 155 -26.41 -6.63 23.48
CA THR A 155 -27.41 -7.65 23.79
C THR A 155 -28.73 -7.38 23.05
N ALA A 156 -29.17 -6.12 22.96
CA ALA A 156 -30.39 -5.76 22.26
C ALA A 156 -30.26 -5.99 20.74
N GLU A 157 -29.16 -5.56 20.13
CA GLU A 157 -28.93 -5.67 18.69
C GLU A 157 -28.68 -7.12 18.25
N ARG A 158 -28.05 -7.94 19.10
CA ARG A 158 -27.92 -9.39 18.86
C ARG A 158 -29.28 -10.07 18.76
N ARG A 159 -30.25 -9.70 19.61
CA ARG A 159 -31.62 -10.27 19.57
C ARG A 159 -32.33 -10.03 18.24
N TRP A 160 -31.97 -8.95 17.54
CA TRP A 160 -32.50 -8.62 16.23
C TRP A 160 -31.58 -9.04 15.07
N GLY A 161 -30.43 -9.67 15.37
CA GLY A 161 -29.47 -10.10 14.36
C GLY A 161 -28.72 -8.96 13.67
N VAL A 162 -28.68 -7.76 14.27
CA VAL A 162 -28.07 -6.55 13.68
C VAL A 162 -26.78 -6.12 14.36
N ALA A 163 -26.36 -6.80 15.43
CA ALA A 163 -25.11 -6.51 16.12
C ALA A 163 -23.90 -6.75 15.19
N GLN A 164 -23.13 -5.69 14.95
CA GLN A 164 -21.95 -5.69 14.11
C GLN A 164 -20.72 -5.22 14.90
N LEU A 165 -19.63 -5.95 14.75
CA LEU A 165 -18.30 -5.57 15.21
C LEU A 165 -17.55 -4.91 14.06
N GLU A 166 -16.85 -3.84 14.38
CA GLU A 166 -15.88 -3.21 13.48
C GLU A 166 -14.50 -3.78 13.81
N ILE A 167 -13.82 -4.31 12.81
CA ILE A 167 -12.49 -4.91 12.94
C ILE A 167 -11.53 -4.08 12.10
N ASP A 168 -10.66 -3.34 12.78
CA ASP A 168 -9.59 -2.58 12.14
C ASP A 168 -8.28 -3.35 12.26
N MET A 169 -7.55 -3.48 11.15
CA MET A 169 -6.28 -4.18 11.14
C MET A 169 -5.29 -3.64 10.12
N ALA A 170 -4.01 -3.75 10.46
CA ALA A 170 -2.91 -3.49 9.55
C ALA A 170 -2.39 -4.81 8.94
N LEU A 171 -2.36 -4.87 7.60
CA LEU A 171 -1.86 -5.99 6.81
C LEU A 171 -1.02 -5.46 5.65
N ALA A 172 0.24 -5.89 5.58
CA ALA A 172 1.12 -5.67 4.43
C ALA A 172 1.08 -4.24 3.85
N TRP A 173 1.42 -3.25 4.70
CA TRP A 173 1.44 -1.81 4.38
C TRP A 173 0.08 -1.14 4.15
N GLN A 174 -1.00 -1.88 4.29
CA GLN A 174 -2.37 -1.41 4.12
C GLN A 174 -3.16 -1.52 5.43
N SER A 175 -4.19 -0.69 5.53
CA SER A 175 -5.17 -0.71 6.61
C SER A 175 -6.50 -1.20 6.08
N PHE A 176 -7.14 -2.09 6.82
CA PHE A 176 -8.42 -2.67 6.48
C PHE A 176 -9.41 -2.50 7.62
N THR A 177 -10.66 -2.23 7.26
CA THR A 177 -11.81 -2.27 8.18
C THR A 177 -12.81 -3.29 7.68
N CYS A 178 -13.31 -4.15 8.57
CA CYS A 178 -14.31 -5.17 8.25
C CYS A 178 -15.48 -5.08 9.23
N ASP A 179 -16.70 -5.09 8.71
CA ASP A 179 -17.92 -5.15 9.51
C ASP A 179 -18.39 -6.61 9.59
N VAL A 180 -18.38 -7.18 10.79
CA VAL A 180 -18.72 -8.60 11.03
C VAL A 180 -19.90 -8.73 11.97
N PHE A 181 -20.91 -9.50 11.56
CA PHE A 181 -22.07 -9.79 12.39
C PHE A 181 -21.73 -10.79 13.47
N VAL A 182 -22.20 -10.54 14.69
CA VAL A 182 -21.81 -11.37 15.84
C VAL A 182 -22.45 -12.76 15.83
N ASP A 183 -23.70 -12.86 15.40
CA ASP A 183 -24.51 -14.09 15.47
C ASP A 183 -24.99 -14.56 14.08
N ARG A 184 -24.37 -14.08 12.99
CA ARG A 184 -24.70 -14.56 11.64
C ARG A 184 -24.03 -15.92 11.39
N LEU A 185 -24.62 -16.70 10.47
CA LEU A 185 -24.02 -17.93 9.94
C LEU A 185 -22.53 -17.70 9.56
N PRO A 186 -21.67 -18.71 9.78
CA PRO A 186 -20.24 -18.59 9.52
C PRO A 186 -19.99 -18.19 8.06
N GLY A 187 -19.21 -17.14 7.89
CA GLY A 187 -18.87 -16.56 6.59
C GLY A 187 -17.91 -15.40 6.77
N ALA A 188 -16.98 -15.26 5.84
CA ALA A 188 -16.04 -14.15 5.84
C ALA A 188 -16.72 -12.88 5.30
N SER A 189 -16.67 -11.78 6.06
CA SER A 189 -17.04 -10.45 5.60
C SER A 189 -15.89 -9.83 4.83
N ALA A 190 -16.14 -9.30 3.63
CA ALA A 190 -15.14 -8.55 2.89
C ALA A 190 -14.75 -7.27 3.64
N CYS A 191 -13.46 -6.94 3.62
CA CYS A 191 -12.93 -5.74 4.24
C CYS A 191 -12.75 -4.63 3.22
N ARG A 192 -12.90 -3.38 3.66
CA ARG A 192 -12.58 -2.18 2.88
C ARG A 192 -11.18 -1.69 3.23
N LEU A 193 -10.46 -1.20 2.22
CA LEU A 193 -9.21 -0.47 2.40
C LEU A 193 -9.52 0.91 3.02
N VAL A 194 -8.67 1.40 3.92
CA VAL A 194 -8.79 2.71 4.58
C VAL A 194 -7.54 3.55 4.35
#